data_AF-A0A401TDD5-F1
#
_entry.id   AF-A0A401TDD5-F1
#
_cell.length_a   1.000
_cell.length_b   1.000
_cell.length_c   1.000
_cell.angle_alpha   90.00
_cell.angle_beta   90.00
_cell.angle_gamma   90.00
#
_symmetry.space_group_name_H-M   'P 1'
#
loop_
_entity.id
_entity.type
_entity.pdbx_description
1 polymer ?
#
loop_
_entity_poly.entity_id
_entity_poly.type
_entity_poly.pdbx_seq_one_letter_code
_entity_poly.pdbx_strand_id
1 'polypeptide(L)'
;VLLSLNDDDLELGLGVNSSMHRRKLRLAIEDYREAENGKGLSRASELDHHWVAKAWLNDVGLLQYSQAFHNHLVDGRVLNSLTKRDLEKYLNVSKKFHQISLLLAIE
;
A
#
# COMPACT_ATOMS: atom_id res chain seq x y z
N VAL A 1 -12.45 -14.18 12.98
CA VAL A 1 -12.68 -14.72 11.61
C VAL A 1 -11.90 -13.94 10.57
N LEU A 2 -12.07 -12.62 10.43
CA LEU A 2 -11.30 -11.84 9.45
C LEU A 2 -9.79 -11.76 9.76
N LEU A 3 -9.44 -11.71 11.06
CA LEU A 3 -8.03 -11.66 11.48
C LEU A 3 -7.28 -13.00 11.33
N SER A 4 -7.85 -14.03 10.71
CA SER A 4 -7.14 -15.31 10.45
C SER A 4 -6.96 -15.60 8.96
N LEU A 5 -7.37 -14.69 8.07
CA LEU A 5 -7.34 -14.91 6.63
C LEU A 5 -5.90 -14.93 6.08
N ASN A 6 -5.62 -15.92 5.23
CA ASN A 6 -4.39 -16.01 4.43
C ASN A 6 -4.65 -15.53 2.97
N ASP A 7 -3.61 -15.53 2.12
CA ASP A 7 -3.76 -15.04 0.74
C ASP A 7 -4.73 -15.89 -0.12
N ASP A 8 -4.84 -17.20 0.12
CA ASP A 8 -5.78 -18.08 -0.58
C ASP A 8 -7.22 -17.78 -0.12
N ASP A 9 -7.44 -17.52 1.16
CA ASP A 9 -8.76 -17.12 1.67
C ASP A 9 -9.20 -15.78 1.06
N LEU A 10 -8.27 -14.85 0.88
CA LEU A 10 -8.56 -13.56 0.24
C LEU A 10 -8.85 -13.72 -1.25
N GLU A 11 -8.11 -14.58 -1.95
CA GLU A 11 -8.28 -14.80 -3.39
C GLU A 11 -9.52 -15.64 -3.70
N LEU A 12 -9.60 -16.86 -3.15
CA LEU A 12 -10.66 -17.83 -3.45
C LEU A 12 -11.92 -17.58 -2.63
N GLY A 13 -11.77 -17.22 -1.35
CA GLY A 13 -12.90 -17.02 -0.44
C GLY A 13 -13.61 -15.68 -0.63
N LEU A 14 -12.85 -14.62 -0.93
CA LEU A 14 -13.38 -13.26 -1.07
C LEU A 14 -13.29 -12.69 -2.50
N GLY A 15 -12.69 -13.41 -3.45
CA GLY A 15 -12.58 -12.98 -4.85
C GLY A 15 -11.58 -11.85 -5.09
N VAL A 16 -10.63 -11.60 -4.17
CA VAL A 16 -9.67 -10.51 -4.29
C VAL A 16 -8.49 -10.95 -5.16
N ASN A 17 -8.65 -10.84 -6.47
CA ASN A 17 -7.68 -11.35 -7.47
C ASN A 17 -6.41 -10.49 -7.61
N SER A 18 -6.45 -9.21 -7.26
CA SER A 18 -5.30 -8.31 -7.34
C SER A 18 -4.32 -8.55 -6.19
N SER A 19 -3.06 -8.85 -6.50
CA SER A 19 -2.01 -9.05 -5.48
C SER A 19 -1.81 -7.81 -4.59
N MET A 20 -1.97 -6.60 -5.15
CA MET A 20 -1.85 -5.35 -4.37
C MET A 20 -3.05 -5.13 -3.44
N HIS A 21 -4.25 -5.52 -3.86
CA HIS A 21 -5.45 -5.42 -3.02
C HIS A 21 -5.41 -6.44 -1.88
N ARG A 22 -4.95 -7.67 -2.14
CA ARG A 22 -4.69 -8.65 -1.07
C ARG A 22 -3.64 -8.17 -0.09
N ARG A 23 -2.54 -7.60 -0.59
CA ARG A 23 -1.50 -7.01 0.25
C ARG A 23 -2.05 -5.91 1.16
N LYS A 24 -2.89 -5.00 0.64
CA LYS A 24 -3.57 -3.97 1.44
C LYS A 24 -4.37 -4.59 2.60
N LEU A 25 -5.17 -5.61 2.30
CA LEU A 25 -5.97 -6.30 3.32
C LEU A 25 -5.09 -6.99 4.37
N ARG A 26 -4.04 -7.69 3.95
CA ARG A 26 -3.09 -8.32 4.89
C ARG A 26 -2.43 -7.31 5.82
N LEU A 27 -1.96 -6.19 5.28
CA LEU A 27 -1.34 -5.15 6.10
C LEU A 27 -2.33 -4.51 7.06
N ALA A 28 -3.59 -4.31 6.65
CA ALA A 28 -4.62 -3.83 7.55
C ALA A 28 -4.92 -4.84 8.67
N ILE A 29 -5.09 -6.13 8.34
CA ILE A 29 -5.32 -7.20 9.31
C ILE A 29 -4.18 -7.26 10.34
N GLU A 30 -2.93 -7.20 9.88
CA GLU A 30 -1.77 -7.24 10.77
C GLU A 30 -1.70 -6.02 11.70
N ASP A 31 -1.95 -4.83 11.17
CA ASP A 31 -2.00 -3.59 11.94
C ASP A 31 -3.11 -3.62 13.00
N TYR A 32 -4.26 -4.24 12.69
CA TYR A 32 -5.33 -4.47 13.67
C TYR A 32 -4.97 -5.51 14.73
N ARG A 33 -4.26 -6.60 14.37
CA ARG A 33 -3.76 -7.59 15.35
C ARG A 33 -2.81 -6.94 16.34
N GLU A 34 -1.88 -6.11 15.85
CA GLU A 34 -0.94 -5.39 16.70
C GLU A 34 -1.66 -4.37 17.61
N ALA A 35 -2.71 -3.73 17.11
CA ALA A 35 -3.56 -2.85 17.91
C ALA A 35 -4.30 -3.62 19.02
N GLU A 36 -4.85 -4.80 18.74
CA GLU A 36 -5.45 -5.69 19.75
C GLU A 36 -4.44 -6.16 20.80
N ASN A 37 -3.15 -6.27 20.43
CA ASN A 37 -2.04 -6.57 21.33
C ASN A 37 -1.53 -5.34 22.11
N GLY A 38 -2.25 -4.21 22.07
CA GLY A 38 -1.99 -3.02 22.88
C GLY A 38 -1.01 -2.00 22.28
N LYS A 39 -0.53 -2.19 21.04
CA LYS A 39 0.37 -1.25 20.36
C LYS A 39 -0.32 -0.06 19.68
N GLY A 40 -1.66 -0.10 19.59
CA GLY A 40 -2.45 0.85 18.78
C GLY A 40 -2.24 0.65 17.27
N LEU A 41 -3.03 1.35 16.45
CA LEU A 41 -2.86 1.34 14.99
C LEU A 41 -1.62 2.14 14.58
N SER A 42 -0.93 1.70 13.53
CA SER A 42 0.19 2.44 12.96
C SER A 42 -0.22 3.82 12.43
N ARG A 43 0.68 4.81 12.47
CA ARG A 43 0.44 6.12 11.83
C ARG A 43 0.19 6.01 10.32
N ALA A 44 0.75 4.99 9.69
CA ALA A 44 0.52 4.68 8.28
C ALA A 44 -0.95 4.31 7.99
N SER A 45 -1.73 3.89 8.99
CA SER A 45 -3.16 3.61 8.87
C SER A 45 -4.03 4.86 8.65
N GLU A 46 -3.52 6.04 9.01
CA GLU A 46 -4.22 7.32 8.90
C GLU A 46 -4.29 7.83 7.45
N LEU A 47 -3.40 7.33 6.58
CA LEU A 47 -3.25 7.81 5.20
C LEU A 47 -4.04 6.92 4.25
N ASP A 48 -5.19 7.40 3.77
CA ASP A 48 -5.98 6.64 2.79
C ASP A 48 -5.38 6.69 1.37
N HIS A 49 -5.85 5.78 0.51
CA HIS A 49 -5.36 5.67 -0.87
C HIS A 49 -5.69 6.86 -1.77
N HIS A 50 -6.68 7.67 -1.42
CA HIS A 50 -7.04 8.87 -2.16
C HIS A 50 -6.05 9.99 -1.86
N TRP A 51 -5.74 10.19 -0.58
CA TRP A 51 -4.74 11.14 -0.13
C TRP A 51 -3.35 10.77 -0.66
N VAL A 52 -2.94 9.50 -0.57
CA VAL A 52 -1.66 9.04 -1.13
C VAL A 52 -1.59 9.30 -2.64
N ALA A 53 -2.63 8.95 -3.39
CA ALA A 53 -2.63 9.09 -4.84
C ALA A 53 -2.70 10.55 -5.33
N LYS A 54 -3.24 11.48 -4.54
CA LYS A 54 -3.48 12.87 -4.98
C LYS A 54 -2.64 13.92 -4.28
N ALA A 55 -2.56 13.88 -2.96
CA ALA A 55 -1.86 14.88 -2.17
C ALA A 55 -0.38 14.50 -2.00
N TRP A 56 -0.10 13.32 -1.43
CA TRP A 56 1.28 12.91 -1.16
C TRP A 56 2.12 12.81 -2.43
N LEU A 57 1.62 12.16 -3.49
CA LEU A 57 2.34 12.10 -4.77
C LEU A 57 2.56 13.49 -5.39
N ASN A 58 1.65 14.45 -5.16
CA ASN A 58 1.86 15.82 -5.60
C ASN A 58 3.00 16.48 -4.83
N ASP A 59 3.03 16.30 -3.51
CA ASP A 59 4.07 16.87 -2.64
C ASP A 59 5.46 16.27 -2.95
N VAL A 60 5.53 15.00 -3.36
CA VAL A 60 6.76 14.35 -3.83
C VAL A 60 7.13 14.76 -5.27
N GLY A 61 6.24 15.45 -6.00
CA GLY A 61 6.47 15.88 -7.39
C GLY A 61 6.32 14.75 -8.42
N LEU A 62 5.54 13.72 -8.10
CA LEU A 62 5.38 12.50 -8.90
C LEU A 62 3.92 12.17 -9.24
N LEU A 63 3.08 13.21 -9.38
CA LEU A 63 1.64 13.11 -9.64
C LEU A 63 1.30 12.31 -10.91
N GLN A 64 2.22 12.18 -11.86
CA GLN A 64 2.04 11.33 -13.06
C GLN A 64 1.77 9.85 -12.75
N TYR A 65 2.08 9.37 -11.53
CA TYR A 65 1.81 8.00 -11.10
C TYR A 65 0.47 7.84 -10.36
N SER A 66 -0.29 8.92 -10.18
CA SER A 66 -1.54 8.97 -9.41
C SER A 66 -2.53 7.86 -9.79
N GLN A 67 -2.77 7.67 -11.09
CA GLN A 67 -3.72 6.65 -11.55
C GLN A 67 -3.32 5.24 -11.15
N ALA A 68 -2.03 4.90 -11.22
CA ALA A 68 -1.54 3.57 -10.86
C ALA A 68 -1.66 3.32 -9.35
N PHE A 69 -1.32 4.32 -8.53
CA PHE A 69 -1.48 4.26 -7.07
C PHE A 69 -2.96 4.15 -6.67
N HIS A 70 -3.83 4.90 -7.32
CA HIS A 70 -5.28 4.86 -7.08
C HIS A 70 -5.87 3.49 -7.45
N ASN A 71 -5.59 2.97 -8.66
CA ASN A 71 -6.09 1.67 -9.12
C ASN A 71 -5.65 0.51 -8.22
N HIS A 72 -4.43 0.58 -7.68
CA HIS A 72 -3.89 -0.45 -6.79
C HIS A 72 -4.19 -0.19 -5.30
N LEU A 73 -5.01 0.81 -4.97
CA LEU A 73 -5.48 1.15 -3.63
C LEU A 73 -4.34 1.36 -2.61
N VAL A 74 -3.23 1.94 -3.06
CA VAL A 74 -2.02 2.18 -2.25
C VAL A 74 -2.35 3.19 -1.14
N ASP A 75 -2.58 2.71 0.08
CA ASP A 75 -2.69 3.54 1.30
C ASP A 75 -1.34 3.64 2.01
N GLY A 76 -1.27 4.36 3.13
CA GLY A 76 -0.01 4.56 3.87
C GLY A 76 0.66 3.26 4.29
N ARG A 77 -0.11 2.22 4.67
CA ARG A 77 0.45 0.90 5.01
C ARG A 77 1.06 0.22 3.80
N VAL A 78 0.35 0.20 2.67
CA VAL A 78 0.90 -0.35 1.41
C VAL A 78 2.14 0.43 1.01
N LEU A 79 2.06 1.77 1.03
CA LEU A 79 3.13 2.69 0.69
C LEU A 79 4.40 2.38 1.48
N ASN A 80 4.29 2.27 2.82
CA ASN A 80 5.40 1.96 3.72
C ASN A 80 6.03 0.56 3.51
N SER A 81 5.37 -0.30 2.72
CA SER A 81 5.86 -1.64 2.44
C SER A 81 6.49 -1.79 1.04
N LEU A 82 6.35 -0.79 0.16
CA LEU A 82 6.76 -0.91 -1.24
C LEU A 82 8.26 -1.12 -1.40
N THR A 83 8.62 -2.06 -2.27
CA THR A 83 10.01 -2.27 -2.71
C THR A 83 10.24 -1.65 -4.10
N LYS A 84 11.50 -1.48 -4.51
CA LYS A 84 11.84 -1.07 -5.90
C LYS A 84 11.17 -1.96 -6.96
N ARG A 85 11.09 -3.26 -6.68
CA ARG A 85 10.43 -4.23 -7.58
C ARG A 85 8.93 -3.97 -7.68
N ASP A 86 8.28 -3.62 -6.58
CA ASP A 86 6.84 -3.31 -6.58
C ASP A 86 6.53 -2.03 -7.35
N LEU A 87 7.37 -1.00 -7.17
CA LEU A 87 7.29 0.26 -7.88
C LEU A 87 7.31 0.06 -9.41
N GLU A 88 8.20 -0.82 -9.90
CA GLU A 88 8.29 -1.16 -11.31
C GLU A 88 7.14 -2.07 -11.77
N LYS A 89 6.89 -3.17 -11.05
CA LYS A 89 5.95 -4.22 -11.46
C LYS A 89 4.49 -3.77 -11.44
N TYR A 90 4.08 -2.97 -10.45
CA TYR A 90 2.66 -2.65 -10.23
C TYR A 90 2.33 -1.18 -10.49
N LEU A 91 3.29 -0.27 -10.28
CA LEU A 91 3.02 1.17 -10.26
C LEU A 91 3.61 1.92 -11.46
N ASN A 92 4.18 1.20 -12.43
CA ASN A 92 4.78 1.73 -13.65
C ASN A 92 5.91 2.76 -13.39
N VAL A 93 6.56 2.67 -12.24
CA VAL A 93 7.70 3.52 -11.88
C VAL A 93 9.01 2.82 -12.29
N SER A 94 9.35 2.88 -13.57
CA SER A 94 10.57 2.26 -14.12
C SER A 94 11.81 3.17 -14.03
N LYS A 95 11.63 4.48 -13.93
CA LYS A 95 12.74 5.45 -13.83
C LYS A 95 13.40 5.32 -12.46
N LYS A 96 14.68 4.90 -12.43
CA LYS A 96 15.46 4.67 -11.19
C LYS A 96 15.44 5.87 -10.24
N PHE A 97 15.54 7.09 -10.75
CA PHE A 97 15.52 8.28 -9.89
C PHE A 97 14.15 8.55 -9.27
N HIS A 98 13.04 8.23 -9.96
CA HIS A 98 11.70 8.28 -9.35
C HIS A 98 11.54 7.20 -8.27
N GLN A 99 12.07 5.99 -8.51
CA GLN A 99 12.05 4.93 -7.48
C GLN A 99 12.79 5.37 -6.22
N ILE A 100 13.96 5.98 -6.36
CA ILE A 100 14.75 6.51 -5.23
C ILE A 100 13.97 7.64 -4.54
N SER A 101 13.42 8.59 -5.30
CA SER A 101 12.64 9.70 -4.75
C SER A 101 11.45 9.22 -3.91
N LEU A 102 10.71 8.20 -4.36
CA LEU A 102 9.59 7.63 -3.60
C LEU A 102 10.07 6.94 -2.33
N LEU A 103 11.11 6.12 -2.42
CA LEU A 103 11.60 5.38 -1.26
C LEU A 103 12.18 6.30 -0.18
N LEU A 104 12.90 7.35 -0.58
CA LEU A 104 13.39 8.37 0.36
C LEU A 104 12.26 9.20 0.99
N ALA A 105 11.14 9.42 0.27
CA ALA A 105 10.00 10.15 0.82
C ALA A 105 9.13 9.29 1.78
N ILE A 106 9.37 7.97 1.81
CA ILE A 106 8.68 7.02 2.71
C ILE A 106 9.44 6.87 4.04
N GLU A 107 10.78 6.99 4.01
CA GLU A 107 11.68 6.97 5.19
C GLU A 107 11.53 8.22 6.07
#